data_AF-A0A7V8YCW8-F1
#
_entry.id   AF-A0A7V8YCW8-F1
#
_cell.length_a   1.000
_cell.length_b   1.000
_cell.length_c   1.000
_cell.angle_alpha   90.00
_cell.angle_beta   90.00
_cell.angle_gamma   90.00
#
_symmetry.space_group_name_H-M   'P 1'
#
loop_
_entity.id
_entity.type
_entity.pdbx_description
1 polymer ?
#
loop_
_entity_poly.entity_id
_entity_poly.type
_entity_poly.pdbx_seq_one_letter_code
_entity_poly.pdbx_strand_id
1 'polypeptide(L)'
;MGAKLGAGGSPQADINMTPLIDIVLVVLIIMMVNIPISIERMGLKLPSPKPPDTEQPPNPDQLAIALYEDGTVALNRRLMKEDKLTYELGRRLLSTSHKNVFVDAHPKVKYGLVVHMVDLARSAGANQVGLAKMKPEGPLPFNQVDAGTMPRGLYPNSPRVAGGMGEKAAMDALHRVLPALRSCYDQALAAPGAVREGDILAGTLTIEAVVGPRGEQMEPAHILPGEGTLEDPTNTLIPCLELALPTMTFAPLGPDKTARALMPVLFSPG
;
A
#
# COMPACT_ATOMS: atom_id res chain seq x y z
N MET A 1 -88.48 9.43 58.80
CA MET A 1 -87.32 8.52 58.60
C MET A 1 -87.17 8.39 57.08
N GLY A 2 -86.22 9.00 56.38
CA GLY A 2 -84.79 9.16 56.60
C GLY A 2 -84.11 8.55 55.38
N ALA A 3 -83.78 9.37 54.37
CA ALA A 3 -83.26 8.95 53.07
C ALA A 3 -81.87 8.29 53.17
N LYS A 4 -81.62 7.29 52.31
CA LYS A 4 -80.27 6.81 51.97
C LYS A 4 -80.12 6.85 50.45
N LEU A 5 -79.33 7.81 49.96
CA LEU A 5 -78.85 7.90 48.59
C LEU A 5 -77.70 6.90 48.42
N GLY A 6 -77.88 5.90 47.55
CA GLY A 6 -76.80 5.02 47.10
C GLY A 6 -75.96 5.73 46.05
N ALA A 7 -74.71 6.01 46.37
CA ALA A 7 -73.73 6.58 45.45
C ALA A 7 -73.35 5.56 44.38
N GLY A 8 -73.47 5.93 43.10
CA GLY A 8 -72.99 5.15 41.96
C GLY A 8 -71.46 5.20 41.87
N GLY A 9 -70.82 4.04 41.91
CA GLY A 9 -69.42 3.86 41.53
C GLY A 9 -69.32 3.45 40.06
N SER A 10 -68.57 4.21 39.28
CA SER A 10 -68.21 3.90 37.89
C SER A 10 -67.38 2.60 37.81
N PRO A 11 -67.68 1.66 36.91
CA PRO A 11 -66.86 0.46 36.75
C PRO A 11 -65.53 0.84 36.07
N GLN A 12 -64.42 0.72 36.81
CA GLN A 12 -63.08 0.84 36.26
C GLN A 12 -62.78 -0.43 35.44
N ALA A 13 -62.62 -0.30 34.12
CA ALA A 13 -62.17 -1.39 33.28
C ALA A 13 -60.65 -1.56 33.46
N ASP A 14 -60.24 -2.62 34.14
CA ASP A 14 -58.83 -2.97 34.28
C ASP A 14 -58.34 -3.60 32.97
N ILE A 15 -57.31 -3.03 32.34
CA ILE A 15 -56.77 -3.56 31.09
C ILE A 15 -55.92 -4.77 31.42
N ASN A 16 -56.36 -5.97 31.03
CA ASN A 16 -55.54 -7.16 31.14
C ASN A 16 -54.29 -7.02 30.27
N MET A 17 -53.12 -6.88 30.91
CA MET A 17 -51.83 -6.76 30.22
C MET A 17 -51.32 -8.12 29.71
N THR A 18 -51.77 -9.23 30.32
CA THR A 18 -51.34 -10.60 29.98
C THR A 18 -51.62 -10.99 28.53
N PRO A 19 -52.83 -10.76 27.96
CA PRO A 19 -53.09 -11.00 26.54
C PRO A 19 -52.33 -10.07 25.60
N LEU A 20 -52.07 -8.83 26.02
CA LEU A 20 -51.31 -7.85 25.24
C LEU A 20 -49.85 -8.26 25.06
N ILE A 21 -49.23 -8.75 26.14
CA ILE A 21 -47.84 -9.23 26.09
C ILE A 21 -47.71 -10.43 25.16
N ASP A 22 -48.68 -11.36 25.17
CA ASP A 22 -48.66 -12.54 24.30
C ASP A 22 -48.76 -12.16 22.81
N ILE A 23 -49.65 -11.22 22.47
CA ILE A 23 -49.77 -10.70 21.10
C ILE A 23 -48.46 -10.04 20.64
N VAL A 24 -47.82 -9.22 21.49
CA VAL A 24 -46.56 -8.57 21.15
C VAL A 24 -45.42 -9.59 21.01
N LEU A 25 -45.37 -10.62 21.86
CA LEU A 25 -44.39 -11.70 21.76
C LEU A 25 -44.51 -12.46 20.43
N VAL A 26 -45.73 -12.81 20.02
CA VAL A 26 -45.99 -13.52 18.76
C VAL A 26 -45.53 -12.68 17.56
N VAL A 27 -45.80 -11.36 17.58
CA VAL A 27 -45.35 -10.44 16.52
C VAL A 27 -43.82 -10.38 16.44
N LEU A 28 -43.12 -10.36 17.58
CA LEU A 28 -41.65 -10.38 17.63
C LEU A 28 -41.06 -11.67 17.05
N ILE A 29 -41.65 -12.82 17.35
CA ILE A 29 -41.21 -14.13 16.82
C ILE A 29 -41.39 -14.16 15.30
N ILE A 30 -42.55 -13.71 14.80
CA ILE A 30 -42.82 -13.66 13.36
C ILE A 30 -41.82 -12.73 12.66
N MET A 31 -41.48 -11.59 13.25
CA MET A 31 -40.51 -10.66 12.69
C MET A 31 -39.09 -11.25 12.67
N MET A 32 -38.67 -11.97 13.72
CA MET A 32 -37.37 -12.65 13.75
C MET A 32 -37.27 -13.76 12.68
N VAL A 33 -38.34 -14.52 12.45
CA VAL A 33 -38.36 -15.64 11.49
C VAL A 33 -38.41 -15.14 10.04
N ASN A 34 -39.08 -14.03 9.79
CA ASN A 34 -39.30 -13.50 8.44
C ASN A 34 -38.15 -12.68 7.86
N ILE A 35 -36.98 -12.61 8.51
CA ILE A 35 -35.77 -12.03 7.89
C ILE A 35 -34.98 -13.16 7.23
N PRO A 36 -35.16 -13.43 5.91
CA PRO A 36 -34.27 -14.33 5.20
C PRO A 36 -32.89 -13.66 5.14
N ILE A 37 -31.93 -14.20 5.89
CA ILE A 37 -30.55 -13.76 5.79
C ILE A 37 -30.01 -14.28 4.45
N SER A 38 -30.18 -13.49 3.39
CA SER A 38 -29.54 -13.73 2.09
C SER A 38 -28.05 -13.45 2.22
N ILE A 39 -27.30 -14.45 2.69
CA ILE A 39 -25.85 -14.43 2.65
C ILE A 39 -25.46 -14.86 1.24
N GLU A 40 -25.12 -13.91 0.38
CA GLU A 40 -24.43 -14.21 -0.87
C GLU A 40 -23.07 -14.85 -0.53
N ARG A 41 -23.03 -16.19 -0.61
CA ARG A 41 -21.80 -16.94 -0.44
C ARG A 41 -20.97 -16.74 -1.71
N MET A 42 -20.15 -15.70 -1.74
CA MET A 42 -19.03 -15.69 -2.68
C MET A 42 -18.14 -16.90 -2.35
N GLY A 43 -18.18 -17.92 -3.20
CA GLY A 43 -17.33 -19.11 -3.09
C GLY A 43 -15.86 -18.75 -3.31
N LEU A 44 -15.23 -18.17 -2.29
CA LEU A 44 -13.82 -17.83 -2.28
C LEU A 44 -13.04 -19.07 -1.83
N LYS A 45 -12.48 -19.82 -2.78
CA LYS A 45 -11.47 -20.83 -2.48
C LYS A 45 -10.13 -20.12 -2.26
N LEU A 46 -9.84 -19.79 -1.00
CA LEU A 46 -8.52 -19.31 -0.61
C LEU A 46 -7.53 -20.48 -0.71
N PRO A 47 -6.45 -20.38 -1.52
CA PRO A 47 -5.39 -21.38 -1.50
C PRO A 47 -4.70 -21.34 -0.13
N SER A 48 -4.26 -22.50 0.36
CA SER A 48 -3.40 -22.58 1.55
C SER A 48 -2.19 -21.64 1.39
N PRO A 49 -1.72 -20.99 2.47
CA PRO A 49 -0.60 -20.06 2.40
C PRO A 49 0.60 -20.73 1.73
N LYS A 50 0.96 -20.25 0.54
CA LYS A 50 2.20 -20.64 -0.14
C LYS A 50 3.38 -20.07 0.65
N PRO A 51 4.50 -20.81 0.75
CA PRO A 51 5.75 -20.25 1.26
C PRO A 51 6.21 -19.04 0.41
N PRO A 52 7.05 -18.15 0.96
CA PRO A 52 7.44 -16.92 0.28
C PRO A 52 8.18 -17.21 -1.02
N ASP A 53 7.85 -16.39 -2.02
CA ASP A 53 8.57 -16.13 -3.27
C ASP A 53 9.17 -17.35 -4.00
N THR A 54 8.38 -17.90 -4.92
CA THR A 54 8.95 -18.26 -6.23
C THR A 54 8.60 -17.12 -7.15
N GLU A 55 9.59 -16.28 -7.49
CA GLU A 55 9.53 -15.37 -8.64
C GLU A 55 9.35 -16.22 -9.89
N GLN A 56 8.10 -16.57 -10.17
CA GLN A 56 7.74 -17.14 -11.46
C GLN A 56 7.72 -15.97 -12.44
N PRO A 57 8.46 -16.05 -13.56
CA PRO A 57 8.42 -14.99 -14.57
C PRO A 57 6.95 -14.73 -14.94
N PRO A 58 6.53 -13.46 -15.07
CA PRO A 58 5.15 -13.13 -15.33
C PRO A 58 4.69 -13.89 -16.57
N ASN A 59 3.76 -14.81 -16.38
CA ASN A 59 3.21 -15.55 -17.50
C ASN A 59 2.51 -14.54 -18.42
N PRO A 60 2.92 -14.39 -19.69
CA PRO A 60 2.30 -13.45 -20.61
C PRO A 60 0.79 -13.69 -20.81
N ASP A 61 0.33 -14.90 -20.50
CA ASP A 61 -1.08 -15.30 -20.61
C ASP A 61 -1.91 -15.01 -19.35
N GLN A 62 -1.28 -14.52 -18.28
CA GLN A 62 -1.96 -14.14 -17.04
C GLN A 62 -2.58 -12.74 -17.18
N LEU A 63 -3.88 -12.64 -16.91
CA LEU A 63 -4.59 -11.38 -16.92
C LEU A 63 -4.66 -10.80 -15.50
N ALA A 64 -4.16 -9.59 -15.33
CA ALA A 64 -4.17 -8.84 -14.08
C ALA A 64 -4.86 -7.48 -14.27
N ILE A 65 -5.92 -7.26 -13.51
CA ILE A 65 -6.63 -5.99 -13.38
C ILE A 65 -6.03 -5.27 -12.19
N ALA A 66 -5.39 -4.12 -12.40
CA ALA A 66 -4.87 -3.27 -11.35
C ALA A 66 -5.84 -2.11 -11.07
N LEU A 67 -6.19 -1.91 -9.80
CA LEU A 67 -6.93 -0.76 -9.29
C LEU A 67 -6.01 0.15 -8.48
N TYR A 68 -5.87 1.39 -8.93
CA TYR A 68 -5.10 2.41 -8.25
C TYR A 68 -5.97 3.18 -7.23
N GLU A 69 -5.32 3.97 -6.36
CA GLU A 69 -5.97 4.74 -5.27
C GLU A 69 -7.06 5.69 -5.78
N ASP A 70 -6.87 6.27 -6.97
CA ASP A 70 -7.81 7.19 -7.62
C ASP A 70 -9.00 6.48 -8.29
N GLY A 71 -9.06 5.15 -8.22
CA GLY A 71 -10.08 4.34 -8.90
C GLY A 71 -9.79 4.12 -10.38
N THR A 72 -8.61 4.53 -10.88
CA THR A 72 -8.22 4.16 -12.25
C THR A 72 -7.92 2.67 -12.34
N VAL A 73 -8.22 2.12 -13.52
CA VAL A 73 -8.09 0.69 -13.78
C VAL A 73 -7.08 0.47 -14.91
N ALA A 74 -6.22 -0.53 -14.74
CA ALA A 74 -5.32 -0.99 -15.77
C ALA A 74 -5.45 -2.50 -15.99
N LEU A 75 -5.28 -2.94 -17.22
CA LEU A 75 -5.14 -4.35 -17.56
C LEU A 75 -3.71 -4.62 -17.98
N ASN A 76 -3.01 -5.52 -17.28
CA ASN A 76 -1.60 -5.84 -17.51
C ASN A 76 -0.74 -4.57 -17.67
N ARG A 77 -0.90 -3.61 -16.74
CA ARG A 77 -0.18 -2.32 -16.70
C ARG A 77 -0.54 -1.33 -17.82
N ARG A 78 -1.63 -1.56 -18.56
CA ARG A 78 -2.18 -0.59 -19.51
C ARG A 78 -3.45 0.05 -18.97
N LEU A 79 -3.40 1.35 -18.71
CA LEU A 79 -4.55 2.14 -18.28
C LEU A 79 -5.67 2.06 -19.32
N MET A 80 -6.89 1.78 -18.85
CA MET A 80 -8.07 1.75 -19.70
C MET A 80 -9.32 2.13 -18.92
N LYS A 81 -10.31 2.64 -19.65
CA LYS A 81 -11.64 2.88 -19.10
C LYS A 81 -12.35 1.56 -18.83
N GLU A 82 -13.19 1.54 -17.81
CA GLU A 82 -13.97 0.37 -17.39
C GLU A 82 -14.79 -0.22 -18.55
N ASP A 83 -15.44 0.61 -19.36
CA ASP A 83 -16.22 0.16 -20.53
C ASP A 83 -15.39 -0.66 -21.53
N LYS A 84 -14.10 -0.30 -21.69
CA LYS A 84 -13.18 -1.01 -22.58
C LYS A 84 -12.55 -2.23 -21.91
N LEU A 85 -12.49 -2.24 -20.58
CA LEU A 85 -11.92 -3.32 -19.79
C LEU A 85 -12.69 -4.61 -20.05
N THR A 86 -14.02 -4.61 -19.91
CA THR A 86 -14.85 -5.81 -20.09
C THR A 86 -14.67 -6.43 -21.48
N TYR A 87 -14.64 -5.60 -22.52
CA TYR A 87 -14.44 -6.04 -23.89
C TYR A 87 -13.04 -6.64 -24.12
N GLU A 88 -11.99 -5.97 -23.65
CA GLU A 88 -10.61 -6.46 -23.76
C GLU A 88 -10.39 -7.73 -22.94
N LEU A 89 -10.98 -7.81 -21.74
CA LEU A 89 -10.90 -8.98 -20.88
C LEU A 89 -11.56 -10.19 -21.56
N GLY A 90 -12.78 -10.02 -22.07
CA GLY A 90 -13.49 -11.08 -22.80
C GLY A 90 -12.72 -11.56 -24.02
N ARG A 91 -12.17 -10.64 -24.83
CA ARG A 91 -11.38 -11.00 -26.01
C ARG A 91 -10.14 -11.83 -25.65
N ARG A 92 -9.42 -11.47 -24.57
CA ARG A 92 -8.21 -12.19 -24.13
C ARG A 92 -8.53 -13.50 -23.41
N LEU A 93 -9.65 -13.56 -22.68
CA LEU A 93 -10.10 -14.78 -22.03
C LEU A 93 -10.58 -15.85 -23.02
N LEU A 94 -10.97 -15.46 -24.23
CA LEU A 94 -11.28 -16.40 -25.32
C LEU A 94 -10.02 -17.06 -25.89
N SER A 95 -8.88 -16.38 -25.89
CA SER A 95 -7.61 -16.91 -26.42
C SER A 95 -6.85 -17.79 -25.44
N THR A 96 -7.19 -17.76 -24.14
CA THR A 96 -6.44 -18.46 -23.09
C THR A 96 -7.15 -19.73 -22.62
N SER A 97 -6.42 -20.85 -22.53
CA SER A 97 -6.93 -22.13 -22.02
C SER A 97 -7.31 -22.07 -20.54
N HIS A 98 -6.55 -21.29 -19.74
CA HIS A 98 -6.79 -21.04 -18.32
C HIS A 98 -7.39 -19.64 -18.11
N LYS A 99 -8.69 -19.57 -17.84
CA LYS A 99 -9.43 -18.31 -17.64
C LYS A 99 -9.26 -17.74 -16.23
N ASN A 100 -8.01 -17.52 -15.84
CA ASN A 100 -7.65 -17.02 -14.53
C ASN A 100 -7.38 -15.52 -14.61
N VAL A 101 -8.09 -14.74 -13.82
CA VAL A 101 -7.91 -13.28 -13.72
C VAL A 101 -7.49 -12.94 -12.30
N PHE A 102 -6.53 -12.03 -12.17
CA PHE A 102 -6.09 -11.50 -10.89
C PHE A 102 -6.60 -10.07 -10.75
N VAL A 103 -7.26 -9.77 -9.65
CA VAL A 103 -7.61 -8.40 -9.28
C VAL A 103 -6.60 -7.97 -8.24
N ASP A 104 -5.78 -7.02 -8.65
CA ASP A 104 -4.80 -6.34 -7.84
C ASP A 104 -5.38 -4.98 -7.45
N ALA A 105 -5.52 -4.71 -6.15
CA ALA A 105 -6.14 -3.48 -5.67
C ALA A 105 -5.26 -2.78 -4.64
N HIS A 106 -5.17 -1.45 -4.78
CA HIS A 106 -4.51 -0.59 -3.81
C HIS A 106 -5.25 -0.65 -2.45
N PRO A 107 -4.54 -0.69 -1.30
CA PRO A 107 -5.14 -0.91 0.03
C PRO A 107 -6.16 0.15 0.46
N LYS A 108 -6.10 1.36 -0.11
CA LYS A 108 -7.04 2.45 0.19
C LYS A 108 -8.29 2.47 -0.68
N VAL A 109 -8.39 1.58 -1.67
CA VAL A 109 -9.54 1.53 -2.57
C VAL A 109 -10.78 1.04 -1.81
N LYS A 110 -11.94 1.64 -2.10
CA LYS A 110 -13.21 1.22 -1.52
C LYS A 110 -13.48 -0.24 -1.86
N TYR A 111 -13.78 -1.05 -0.85
CA TYR A 111 -14.06 -2.48 -1.01
C TYR A 111 -15.13 -2.77 -2.08
N GLY A 112 -16.17 -1.94 -2.16
CA GLY A 112 -17.22 -2.07 -3.19
C GLY A 112 -16.69 -1.98 -4.62
N LEU A 113 -15.64 -1.19 -4.88
CA LEU A 113 -15.01 -1.10 -6.19
C LEU A 113 -14.22 -2.39 -6.52
N VAL A 114 -13.60 -3.00 -5.51
CA VAL A 114 -12.91 -4.29 -5.67
C VAL A 114 -13.90 -5.39 -6.03
N VAL A 115 -15.03 -5.46 -5.32
CA VAL A 115 -16.12 -6.41 -5.61
C VAL A 115 -16.66 -6.20 -7.02
N HIS A 116 -16.92 -4.95 -7.40
CA HIS A 116 -17.37 -4.60 -8.75
C HIS A 116 -16.42 -5.10 -9.85
N MET A 117 -15.10 -5.02 -9.64
CA MET A 117 -14.12 -5.54 -10.61
C MET A 117 -14.04 -7.07 -10.63
N VAL A 118 -14.26 -7.73 -9.50
CA VAL A 118 -14.39 -9.20 -9.44
C VAL A 118 -15.60 -9.66 -10.24
N ASP A 119 -16.72 -8.95 -10.11
CA ASP A 119 -17.96 -9.25 -10.84
C ASP A 119 -17.80 -8.97 -12.34
N LEU A 120 -17.14 -7.86 -12.70
CA LEU A 120 -16.80 -7.55 -14.09
C LEU A 120 -15.93 -8.66 -14.69
N ALA A 121 -14.90 -9.11 -13.98
CA ALA A 121 -14.03 -10.19 -14.45
C ALA A 121 -14.79 -11.50 -14.68
N ARG A 122 -15.70 -11.86 -13.76
CA ARG A 122 -16.57 -13.03 -13.91
C ARG A 122 -17.52 -12.90 -15.09
N SER A 123 -18.14 -11.73 -15.26
CA SER A 123 -19.07 -11.46 -16.37
C SER A 123 -18.39 -11.52 -17.74
N ALA A 124 -17.11 -11.15 -17.80
CA ALA A 124 -16.27 -11.28 -18.99
C ALA A 124 -15.80 -12.72 -19.28
N GLY A 125 -16.14 -13.69 -18.42
CA GLY A 125 -15.89 -15.12 -18.64
C GLY A 125 -14.72 -15.71 -17.84
N ALA A 126 -14.24 -15.06 -16.78
CA ALA A 126 -13.22 -15.64 -15.91
C ALA A 126 -13.75 -16.83 -15.10
N ASN A 127 -13.03 -17.95 -15.10
CA ASN A 127 -13.38 -19.15 -14.32
C ASN A 127 -12.88 -19.05 -12.87
N GLN A 128 -11.72 -18.41 -12.68
CA GLN A 128 -11.12 -18.18 -11.36
C GLN A 128 -10.68 -16.73 -11.27
N VAL A 129 -11.09 -16.06 -10.19
CA VAL A 129 -10.63 -14.71 -9.86
C VAL A 129 -9.79 -14.78 -8.60
N GLY A 130 -8.50 -14.49 -8.74
CA GLY A 130 -7.57 -14.36 -7.62
C GLY A 130 -7.53 -12.92 -7.13
N LEU A 131 -7.53 -12.71 -5.82
CA LEU A 131 -7.18 -11.42 -5.24
C LEU A 131 -5.67 -11.42 -4.98
N ALA A 132 -4.98 -10.46 -5.58
CA ALA A 132 -3.58 -10.20 -5.29
C ALA A 132 -3.50 -8.91 -4.48
N LYS A 133 -2.64 -8.90 -3.46
CA LYS A 133 -2.17 -7.64 -2.91
C LYS A 133 -1.18 -7.09 -3.92
N MET A 134 -1.30 -5.81 -4.28
CA MET A 134 -0.31 -5.10 -5.08
C MET A 134 1.02 -5.37 -4.44
N LYS A 135 1.87 -6.18 -5.09
CA LYS A 135 3.26 -6.29 -4.67
C LYS A 135 3.73 -4.86 -4.83
N PRO A 136 4.09 -4.15 -3.75
CA PRO A 136 4.67 -2.83 -3.93
C PRO A 136 5.88 -3.09 -4.82
N GLU A 137 5.79 -2.65 -6.08
CA GLU A 137 6.93 -2.72 -6.97
C GLU A 137 7.92 -1.72 -6.39
N GLY A 138 8.82 -2.23 -5.56
CA GLY A 138 9.76 -1.45 -4.78
C GLY A 138 9.46 -1.46 -3.28
N PRO A 139 10.46 -1.06 -2.48
CA PRO A 139 10.28 -0.83 -1.05
C PRO A 139 9.11 0.13 -0.78
N LEU A 140 8.49 -0.01 0.40
CA LEU A 140 7.29 0.72 0.82
C LEU A 140 7.35 2.22 0.44
N PRO A 141 6.21 2.83 0.06
CA PRO A 141 6.16 4.27 -0.14
C PRO A 141 6.68 4.99 1.12
N PHE A 142 7.61 5.91 0.90
CA PHE A 142 8.45 6.61 1.87
C PHE A 142 7.72 7.33 3.02
N ASN A 143 6.39 7.46 2.95
CA ASN A 143 5.56 8.13 3.94
C ASN A 143 5.08 7.21 5.08
N GLN A 144 5.33 5.90 5.02
CA GLN A 144 4.98 4.94 6.07
C GLN A 144 6.11 3.93 6.26
N VAL A 145 7.06 4.30 7.13
CA VAL A 145 8.15 3.43 7.55
C VAL A 145 7.88 3.02 9.00
N ASP A 146 7.23 1.87 9.19
CA ASP A 146 7.09 1.28 10.52
C ASP A 146 8.41 0.63 10.90
N ALA A 147 9.13 1.25 11.85
CA ALA A 147 10.50 0.88 12.24
C ALA A 147 10.68 -0.60 12.58
N GLY A 148 9.64 -1.30 13.06
CA GLY A 148 9.70 -2.71 13.48
C GLY A 148 9.40 -3.75 12.41
N THR A 149 9.21 -3.35 11.14
CA THR A 149 8.85 -4.29 10.05
C THR A 149 10.00 -4.59 9.09
N MET A 150 11.03 -3.74 9.05
CA MET A 150 12.18 -3.93 8.18
C MET A 150 13.42 -4.29 9.00
N PRO A 151 14.26 -5.22 8.52
CA PRO A 151 15.55 -5.48 9.15
C PRO A 151 16.36 -4.19 9.32
N ARG A 152 17.21 -4.15 10.33
CA ARG A 152 18.12 -3.03 10.55
C ARG A 152 19.06 -2.85 9.35
N GLY A 153 19.01 -1.69 8.70
CA GLY A 153 19.90 -1.39 7.58
C GLY A 153 19.51 -0.19 6.74
N LEU A 154 20.21 -0.06 5.62
CA LEU A 154 20.00 0.95 4.60
C LEU A 154 19.45 0.29 3.34
N TYR A 155 18.45 0.91 2.75
CA TYR A 155 17.77 0.41 1.55
C TYR A 155 17.79 1.49 0.47
N PRO A 156 18.67 1.38 -0.55
CA PRO A 156 18.65 2.29 -1.69
C PRO A 156 17.45 1.97 -2.59
N ASN A 157 16.83 3.01 -3.16
CA ASN A 157 15.73 2.86 -4.11
C ASN A 157 16.13 3.38 -5.51
N SER A 158 15.28 3.15 -6.52
CA SER A 158 15.50 3.56 -7.91
C SER A 158 15.80 5.07 -8.01
N PRO A 159 16.92 5.46 -8.62
CA PRO A 159 17.34 6.84 -8.70
C PRO A 159 16.60 7.55 -9.85
N ARG A 160 16.20 8.79 -9.62
CA ARG A 160 15.63 9.63 -10.67
C ARG A 160 16.73 10.44 -11.31
N VAL A 161 16.99 10.17 -12.58
CA VAL A 161 18.02 10.85 -13.37
C VAL A 161 17.40 11.77 -14.41
N ALA A 162 17.97 12.96 -14.55
CA ALA A 162 17.64 13.90 -15.61
C ALA A 162 18.93 14.27 -16.38
N GLY A 163 18.89 14.24 -17.72
CA GLY A 163 20.06 14.55 -18.57
C GLY A 163 20.69 13.32 -19.20
N GLY A 164 22.01 13.35 -19.39
CA GLY A 164 22.75 12.34 -20.18
C GLY A 164 23.01 10.99 -19.49
N MET A 165 22.55 10.79 -18.26
CA MET A 165 22.84 9.61 -17.43
C MET A 165 21.68 8.61 -17.44
N GLY A 166 22.01 7.32 -17.52
CA GLY A 166 21.04 6.24 -17.32
C GLY A 166 20.89 5.84 -15.85
N GLU A 167 19.70 5.36 -15.48
CA GLU A 167 19.35 4.92 -14.13
C GLU A 167 20.32 3.88 -13.55
N LYS A 168 20.75 2.92 -14.38
CA LYS A 168 21.75 1.90 -14.01
C LYS A 168 23.08 2.52 -13.59
N ALA A 169 23.57 3.53 -14.31
CA ALA A 169 24.84 4.18 -14.00
C ALA A 169 24.76 4.97 -12.68
N ALA A 170 23.61 5.57 -12.38
CA ALA A 170 23.37 6.20 -11.09
C ALA A 170 23.31 5.18 -9.94
N MET A 171 22.65 4.03 -10.15
CA MET A 171 22.66 2.95 -9.15
C MET A 171 24.04 2.36 -8.90
N ASP A 172 24.82 2.14 -9.96
CA ASP A 172 26.19 1.62 -9.84
C ASP A 172 27.11 2.60 -9.09
N ALA A 173 26.84 3.92 -9.16
CA ALA A 173 27.54 4.93 -8.38
C ALA A 173 27.10 4.91 -6.92
N LEU A 174 25.79 4.83 -6.65
CA LEU A 174 25.25 4.74 -5.30
C LEU A 174 25.79 3.50 -4.56
N HIS A 175 25.83 2.34 -5.22
CA HIS A 175 26.35 1.10 -4.64
C HIS A 175 27.80 1.20 -4.13
N ARG A 176 28.63 2.06 -4.72
CA ARG A 176 30.02 2.25 -4.27
C ARG A 176 30.12 3.02 -2.96
N VAL A 177 29.15 3.89 -2.69
CA VAL A 177 29.14 4.74 -1.48
C VAL A 177 28.30 4.14 -0.35
N LEU A 178 27.44 3.16 -0.65
CA LEU A 178 26.67 2.41 0.37
C LEU A 178 27.50 1.95 1.58
N PRO A 179 28.73 1.43 1.44
CA PRO A 179 29.54 1.03 2.61
C PRO A 179 29.88 2.21 3.52
N ALA A 180 30.17 3.39 2.95
CA ALA A 180 30.45 4.60 3.71
C ALA A 180 29.17 5.13 4.39
N LEU A 181 28.04 5.15 3.67
CA LEU A 181 26.73 5.49 4.24
C LEU A 181 26.37 4.58 5.41
N ARG A 182 26.65 3.28 5.27
CA ARG A 182 26.40 2.30 6.34
C ARG A 182 27.29 2.53 7.56
N SER A 183 28.57 2.83 7.35
CA SER A 183 29.49 3.17 8.44
C SER A 183 28.99 4.40 9.23
N CYS A 184 28.56 5.46 8.54
CA CYS A 184 27.98 6.65 9.19
C CYS A 184 26.70 6.33 9.96
N TYR A 185 25.82 5.50 9.40
CA TYR A 185 24.59 5.07 10.06
C TYR A 185 24.84 4.23 11.31
N ASP A 186 25.77 3.27 11.24
CA ASP A 186 26.13 2.42 12.38
C ASP A 186 26.80 3.24 13.49
N GLN A 187 27.59 4.27 13.14
CA GLN A 187 28.16 5.21 14.10
C GLN A 187 27.08 6.07 14.78
N ALA A 188 26.12 6.59 14.00
CA ALA A 188 25.01 7.37 14.54
C ALA A 188 24.17 6.54 15.53
N LEU A 189 23.90 5.27 15.20
CA LEU A 189 23.19 4.35 16.10
C LEU A 189 23.98 3.99 17.37
N ALA A 190 25.32 4.03 17.30
CA ALA A 190 26.19 3.76 18.45
C ALA A 190 26.45 5.01 19.32
N ALA A 191 26.02 6.20 18.88
CA ALA A 191 26.30 7.44 19.60
C ALA A 191 25.53 7.52 20.93
N PRO A 192 26.16 8.00 22.01
CA PRO A 192 25.50 8.13 23.31
C PRO A 192 24.36 9.16 23.22
N GLY A 193 23.12 8.72 23.47
CA GLY A 193 21.92 9.54 23.34
C GLY A 193 21.15 9.37 22.02
N ALA A 194 21.63 8.55 21.09
CA ALA A 194 20.97 8.23 19.81
C ALA A 194 19.66 7.44 19.96
N VAL A 195 19.56 6.68 21.04
CA VAL A 195 18.44 5.78 21.29
C VAL A 195 17.97 6.02 22.71
N ARG A 196 17.16 7.07 22.92
CA ARG A 196 16.26 7.09 24.08
C ARG A 196 15.10 6.15 23.75
N GLU A 197 14.50 5.57 24.77
CA GLU A 197 13.34 4.67 24.64
C GLU A 197 12.20 5.40 23.89
N GLY A 198 12.12 5.22 22.56
CA GLY A 198 11.17 5.89 21.65
C GLY A 198 11.77 6.68 20.48
N ASP A 199 13.06 7.05 20.50
CA ASP A 199 13.71 7.80 19.41
C ASP A 199 14.30 6.81 18.40
N ILE A 200 13.79 6.86 17.17
CA ILE A 200 14.09 5.90 16.12
C ILE A 200 14.78 6.65 14.98
N LEU A 201 16.06 6.35 14.70
CA LEU A 201 16.79 6.83 13.52
C LEU A 201 16.21 6.16 12.25
N ALA A 202 14.97 6.50 11.93
CA ALA A 202 14.21 6.02 10.79
C ALA A 202 13.78 7.19 9.92
N GLY A 203 13.85 7.01 8.61
CA GLY A 203 13.41 8.05 7.69
C GLY A 203 14.12 7.98 6.36
N THR A 204 13.88 9.01 5.55
CA THR A 204 14.29 9.03 4.16
C THR A 204 15.20 10.22 3.88
N LEU A 205 16.22 9.96 3.05
CA LEU A 205 17.21 10.94 2.66
C LEU A 205 17.37 10.87 1.15
N THR A 206 17.27 12.00 0.46
CA THR A 206 17.56 12.05 -0.98
C THR A 206 18.91 12.69 -1.20
N ILE A 207 19.82 11.93 -1.81
CA ILE A 207 21.12 12.43 -2.22
C ILE A 207 20.97 12.99 -3.63
N GLU A 208 21.16 14.30 -3.77
CA GLU A 208 21.22 14.97 -5.05
C GLU A 208 22.69 15.12 -5.50
N ALA A 209 23.01 14.66 -6.71
CA ALA A 209 24.32 14.87 -7.33
C ALA A 209 24.19 15.46 -8.74
N VAL A 210 25.01 16.48 -9.03
CA VAL A 210 25.18 17.04 -10.37
C VAL A 210 26.46 16.50 -10.97
N VAL A 211 26.35 15.89 -12.15
CA VAL A 211 27.40 15.11 -12.81
C VAL A 211 27.79 15.75 -14.13
N GLY A 212 29.09 15.92 -14.30
CA GLY A 212 29.75 16.49 -15.47
C GLY A 212 30.08 15.47 -16.57
N PRO A 213 30.66 15.95 -17.68
CA PRO A 213 30.85 15.17 -18.91
C PRO A 213 31.81 13.98 -18.76
N ARG A 214 32.79 14.03 -17.85
CA ARG A 214 33.70 12.90 -17.55
C ARG A 214 33.24 12.05 -16.38
N GLY A 215 32.01 12.27 -15.88
CA GLY A 215 31.48 11.58 -14.70
C GLY A 215 31.95 12.18 -13.37
N GLU A 216 32.59 13.35 -13.40
CA GLU A 216 32.95 14.13 -12.22
C GLU A 216 31.71 14.72 -11.55
N GLN A 217 31.73 14.76 -10.22
CA GLN A 217 30.75 15.50 -9.45
C GLN A 217 31.08 16.99 -9.54
N MET A 218 30.15 17.79 -10.08
CA MET A 218 30.35 19.23 -10.30
C MET A 218 30.03 20.06 -9.04
N GLU A 219 29.12 19.58 -8.21
CA GLU A 219 28.69 20.23 -6.97
C GLU A 219 28.67 19.19 -5.83
N PRO A 220 29.02 19.57 -4.59
CA PRO A 220 28.92 18.65 -3.44
C PRO A 220 27.50 18.07 -3.36
N ALA A 221 27.36 16.83 -2.95
CA ALA A 221 26.04 16.19 -2.99
C ALA A 221 25.16 16.86 -1.93
N HIS A 222 24.01 17.35 -2.35
CA HIS A 222 23.07 18.00 -1.44
C HIS A 222 22.13 16.94 -0.88
N ILE A 223 21.92 17.00 0.44
CA ILE A 223 20.90 16.22 1.12
C ILE A 223 19.60 17.03 1.05
N LEU A 224 18.62 16.53 0.29
CA LEU A 224 17.29 17.11 0.27
C LEU A 224 16.40 16.42 1.32
N PRO A 225 15.58 17.18 2.06
CA PRO A 225 14.57 16.58 2.94
C PRO A 225 13.57 15.81 2.08
N GLY A 226 13.49 14.50 2.29
CA GLY A 226 12.41 13.68 1.76
C GLY A 226 11.12 13.90 2.55
N GLU A 227 9.98 13.51 1.97
CA GLU A 227 8.76 13.34 2.77
C GLU A 227 9.00 12.22 3.81
N GLY A 228 8.84 12.51 5.10
CA GLY A 228 9.26 11.62 6.19
C GLY A 228 10.71 11.86 6.62
N THR A 229 11.00 13.11 7.01
CA THR A 229 12.32 13.60 7.42
C THR A 229 13.02 12.63 8.36
N LEU A 230 14.25 12.24 8.00
CA LEU A 230 15.14 11.51 8.88
C LEU A 230 15.40 12.37 10.13
N GLU A 231 14.79 11.98 11.25
CA GLU A 231 15.05 12.59 12.54
C GLU A 231 16.42 12.08 13.03
N ASP A 232 17.44 12.94 12.95
CA ASP A 232 18.77 12.69 13.53
C ASP A 232 18.89 13.46 14.86
N PRO A 233 18.36 12.90 15.98
CA PRO A 233 18.39 13.57 17.28
C PRO A 233 19.82 13.80 17.79
N THR A 234 20.79 13.07 17.24
CA THR A 234 22.21 13.17 17.63
C THR A 234 23.01 14.18 16.84
N ASN A 235 22.51 14.66 15.70
CA ASN A 235 23.25 15.51 14.77
C ASN A 235 24.63 14.91 14.41
N THR A 236 24.71 13.59 14.24
CA THR A 236 25.95 12.87 13.91
C THR A 236 25.93 12.28 12.51
N LEU A 237 24.74 11.95 12.00
CA LEU A 237 24.57 11.28 10.73
C LEU A 237 24.81 12.25 9.57
N ILE A 238 24.12 13.38 9.56
CA ILE A 238 24.22 14.36 8.46
C ILE A 238 25.67 14.85 8.25
N PRO A 239 26.43 15.26 9.29
CA PRO A 239 27.82 15.67 9.10
C PRO A 239 28.74 14.55 8.58
N CYS A 240 28.52 13.31 9.02
CA CYS A 240 29.29 12.16 8.53
C CYS A 240 29.00 11.89 7.04
N LEU A 241 27.73 12.02 6.64
CA LEU A 241 27.30 11.86 5.26
C LEU A 241 27.92 12.94 4.35
N GLU A 242 27.90 14.20 4.76
CA GLU A 242 28.53 15.29 4.00
C GLU A 242 30.04 15.05 3.75
N LEU A 243 30.75 14.42 4.69
CA LEU A 243 32.16 14.06 4.53
C LEU A 243 32.37 12.83 3.63
N ALA A 244 31.42 11.90 3.59
CA ALA A 244 31.51 10.66 2.83
C ALA A 244 31.10 10.80 1.35
N LEU A 245 30.19 11.74 1.05
CA LEU A 245 29.63 11.96 -0.29
C LEU A 245 30.57 12.52 -1.39
N PRO A 246 31.66 13.29 -1.14
CA PRO A 246 32.47 13.90 -2.20
C PRO A 246 33.31 12.91 -3.02
N THR A 247 33.16 11.59 -2.80
CA THR A 247 33.90 10.53 -3.48
C THR A 247 33.10 9.79 -4.55
N MET A 248 31.88 10.26 -4.87
CA MET A 248 31.05 9.64 -5.91
C MET A 248 31.66 9.84 -7.30
N THR A 249 32.02 8.73 -7.95
CA THR A 249 32.45 8.71 -9.34
C THR A 249 31.38 8.06 -10.20
N PHE A 250 31.00 8.73 -11.28
CA PHE A 250 29.96 8.28 -12.19
C PHE A 250 30.54 7.81 -13.53
N ALA A 251 29.76 7.05 -14.29
CA ALA A 251 30.14 6.70 -15.66
C ALA A 251 30.22 7.97 -16.53
N PRO A 252 31.21 8.08 -17.44
CA PRO A 252 31.35 9.25 -18.31
C PRO A 252 30.14 9.38 -19.25
N LEU A 253 29.60 10.59 -19.34
CA LEU A 253 28.35 10.88 -20.07
C LEU A 253 28.59 11.21 -21.55
N GLY A 254 29.83 11.54 -21.91
CA GLY A 254 30.22 12.00 -23.23
C GLY A 254 30.39 13.52 -23.29
N PRO A 255 30.85 14.08 -24.43
CA PRO A 255 31.13 15.51 -24.55
C PRO A 255 29.86 16.34 -24.29
N ASP A 256 30.00 17.38 -23.47
CA ASP A 256 28.99 18.39 -23.14
C ASP A 256 27.67 17.89 -22.53
N LYS A 257 27.64 16.66 -21.99
CA LYS A 257 26.46 16.16 -21.27
C LYS A 257 26.62 16.33 -19.78
N THR A 258 25.58 16.89 -19.16
CA THR A 258 25.41 16.92 -17.71
C THR A 258 24.25 16.03 -17.30
N ALA A 259 24.24 15.61 -16.05
CA ALA A 259 23.11 14.91 -15.47
C ALA A 259 22.89 15.30 -14.02
N ARG A 260 21.63 15.29 -13.60
CA ARG A 260 21.20 15.45 -12.21
C ARG A 260 20.62 14.12 -11.74
N ALA A 261 21.20 13.54 -10.71
CA ALA A 261 20.77 12.27 -10.13
C ALA A 261 20.20 12.50 -8.73
N LEU A 262 18.97 12.06 -8.50
CA LEU A 262 18.30 12.04 -7.22
C LEU A 262 18.23 10.59 -6.73
N MET A 263 18.96 10.29 -5.66
CA MET A 263 19.15 8.95 -5.14
C MET A 263 18.52 8.85 -3.73
N PRO A 264 17.28 8.37 -3.62
CA PRO A 264 16.63 8.19 -2.33
C PRO A 264 17.17 6.95 -1.59
N VAL A 265 17.47 7.13 -0.30
CA VAL A 265 17.95 6.10 0.62
C VAL A 265 17.05 6.08 1.86
N LEU A 266 16.61 4.88 2.23
CA LEU A 266 15.83 4.61 3.43
C LEU A 266 16.71 4.06 4.55
N PHE A 267 16.53 4.57 5.76
CA PHE A 267 17.19 4.09 6.97
C PHE A 267 16.15 3.39 7.87
N SER A 268 16.46 2.16 8.30
CA SER A 268 15.65 1.38 9.25
C SER A 268 16.52 0.88 10.40
N PRO A 269 16.13 1.10 11.67
CA PRO A 269 16.88 0.62 12.82
C PRO A 269 16.53 -0.81 13.25
N GLY A 270 15.50 -1.44 12.67
CA GLY A 270 15.11 -2.83 12.94
C GLY A 270 13.87 -2.96 13.81
#